data_AF-E9CQE4-F1
#
_entry.id   AF-E9CQE4-F1
#
_cell.length_a   1.000
_cell.length_b   1.000
_cell.length_c   1.000
_cell.angle_alpha   90.00
_cell.angle_beta   90.00
_cell.angle_gamma   90.00
#
_symmetry.space_group_name_H-M   'P 1'
#
loop_
_entity.id
_entity.type
_entity.pdbx_description
1 polymer ?
#
loop_
_entity_poly.entity_id
_entity_poly.type
_entity_poly.pdbx_seq_one_letter_code
_entity_poly.pdbx_strand_id
1 'polypeptide(L)'
;TPVNLLKVQSAQKSGKRIVGGLYKRTRMNDNGEKVQRAEVRFDGIAGCLRTPAGGSSRQSILVVEGDKISSHLLSPREAARLMGLPDTYKLPHNYNDAYHIAGDGVVVPVVRHLARFIFEPVLTESYNAVSAQKKVA
;
A
#
# COMPACT_ATOMS: atom_id res chain seq x y z
N THR A 1 9.49 -6.89 20.33
CA THR A 1 9.11 -6.46 21.70
C THR A 1 8.03 -7.41 22.22
N PRO A 2 7.87 -7.57 23.55
CA PRO A 2 6.87 -8.49 24.13
C PRO A 2 5.47 -8.27 23.56
N VAL A 3 5.06 -7.00 23.40
CA VAL A 3 3.76 -6.63 22.80
C VAL A 3 3.57 -7.19 21.39
N ASN A 4 4.57 -7.07 20.52
CA ASN A 4 4.45 -7.58 19.15
C ASN A 4 4.51 -9.10 19.08
N LEU A 5 5.25 -9.74 19.99
CA LEU A 5 5.25 -11.20 20.11
C LEU A 5 3.86 -11.71 20.54
N LEU A 6 3.24 -11.07 21.53
CA LEU A 6 1.88 -11.40 21.97
C LEU A 6 0.86 -11.28 20.84
N LYS A 7 0.97 -10.25 19.98
CA LYS A 7 0.09 -10.13 18.79
C LYS A 7 0.23 -11.34 17.86
N VAL A 8 1.47 -11.79 17.61
CA VAL A 8 1.72 -12.98 16.78
C VAL A 8 1.15 -14.23 17.45
N GLN A 9 1.41 -14.44 18.74
CA GLN A 9 0.89 -15.58 19.50
C GLN A 9 -0.64 -15.62 19.51
N SER A 10 -1.31 -14.47 19.65
CA SER A 10 -2.76 -14.37 19.53
C SER A 10 -3.24 -14.75 18.13
N ALA A 11 -2.50 -14.33 17.08
CA ALA A 11 -2.81 -14.73 15.72
C ALA A 11 -2.64 -16.25 15.49
N GLN A 12 -1.59 -16.86 16.04
CA GLN A 12 -1.37 -18.32 15.99
C GLN A 12 -2.53 -19.08 16.67
N LYS A 13 -2.89 -18.67 17.89
CA LYS A 13 -3.98 -19.29 18.67
C LYS A 13 -5.34 -19.19 18.01
N SER A 14 -5.53 -18.28 17.06
CA SER A 14 -6.80 -18.15 16.33
C SER A 14 -7.12 -19.36 15.45
N GLY A 15 -6.11 -20.16 15.07
CA GLY A 15 -6.26 -21.27 14.13
C GLY A 15 -6.64 -20.85 12.70
N LYS A 16 -6.73 -19.54 12.42
CA LYS A 16 -7.08 -18.98 11.11
C LYS A 16 -5.83 -18.43 10.42
N ARG A 17 -5.91 -18.31 9.09
CA ARG A 17 -4.94 -17.57 8.30
C ARG A 17 -5.07 -16.08 8.56
N ILE A 18 -4.07 -15.48 9.21
CA ILE A 18 -4.00 -14.05 9.51
C ILE A 18 -2.82 -13.44 8.76
N VAL A 19 -3.10 -12.35 8.05
CA VAL A 19 -2.10 -11.59 7.26
C VAL A 19 -1.96 -10.19 7.86
N GLY A 20 -0.73 -9.74 8.05
CA GLY A 20 -0.44 -8.44 8.62
C GLY A 20 0.80 -7.78 8.04
N GLY A 21 0.90 -6.46 8.24
CA GLY A 21 2.09 -5.69 7.92
C GLY A 21 3.16 -5.87 8.99
N LEU A 22 4.41 -6.01 8.55
CA LEU A 22 5.60 -6.05 9.39
C LEU A 22 6.49 -4.84 9.10
N TYR A 23 6.66 -3.98 10.11
CA TYR A 23 7.39 -2.73 10.00
C TYR A 23 8.68 -2.77 10.80
N LYS A 24 9.81 -2.49 10.14
CA LYS A 24 11.11 -2.29 10.79
C LYS A 24 11.18 -0.87 11.32
N ARG A 25 11.19 -0.71 12.64
CA ARG A 25 11.25 0.60 13.32
C ARG A 25 12.47 0.65 14.22
N THR A 26 13.24 1.73 14.13
CA THR A 26 14.31 2.00 15.10
C THR A 26 13.68 2.53 16.38
N ARG A 27 14.00 1.91 17.50
CA ARG A 27 13.57 2.27 18.85
C ARG A 27 14.78 2.33 19.77
N MET A 28 14.67 3.07 20.87
CA MET A 28 15.65 3.01 21.95
C MET A 28 15.38 1.74 22.77
N ASN A 29 16.42 1.02 23.18
CA ASN A 29 16.31 -0.04 24.19
C ASN A 29 16.45 0.56 25.61
N ASP A 30 16.32 -0.30 26.62
CA ASP A 30 16.43 0.08 28.03
C ASP A 30 17.84 0.60 28.40
N ASN A 31 18.84 0.27 27.60
CA ASN A 31 20.22 0.75 27.72
C ASN A 31 20.47 2.09 26.98
N GLY A 32 19.44 2.69 26.38
CA GLY A 32 19.57 3.94 25.62
C GLY A 32 20.18 3.77 24.22
N GLU A 33 20.29 2.56 23.69
CA GLU A 33 20.85 2.28 22.37
C GLU A 33 19.76 2.20 21.29
N LYS A 34 20.07 2.71 20.09
CA LYS A 34 19.18 2.59 18.93
C LYS A 34 19.23 1.17 18.39
N VAL A 35 18.11 0.46 18.47
CA VAL A 35 17.96 -0.91 17.97
C VAL A 35 16.79 -0.99 17.00
N GLN A 36 16.93 -1.81 15.96
CA GLN A 36 15.82 -2.09 15.06
C GLN A 36 14.85 -3.09 15.72
N ARG A 37 13.55 -2.81 15.61
CA ARG A 37 12.47 -3.66 16.09
C ARG A 37 11.49 -3.97 14.97
N ALA A 38 11.04 -5.22 14.97
CA ALA A 38 9.92 -5.70 14.17
C ALA A 38 8.60 -5.37 14.89
N GLU A 39 7.78 -4.54 14.27
CA GLU A 39 6.45 -4.16 14.76
C GLU A 39 5.38 -4.70 13.80
N VAL A 40 4.47 -5.53 14.31
CA VAL A 40 3.41 -6.16 13.51
C VAL A 40 2.08 -5.43 13.67
N ARG A 41 1.31 -5.41 12.58
CA ARG A 41 -0.03 -4.84 12.52
C ARG A 41 -0.97 -5.81 11.78
N PHE A 42 -2.04 -6.21 12.47
CA PHE A 42 -3.08 -7.12 11.97
C PHE A 42 -4.44 -6.41 11.84
N ASP A 43 -4.43 -5.13 11.51
CA ASP A 43 -5.64 -4.30 11.35
C ASP A 43 -6.28 -4.42 9.95
N GLY A 44 -5.71 -5.24 9.07
CA GLY A 44 -6.18 -5.42 7.69
C GLY A 44 -5.81 -4.26 6.76
N ILE A 45 -5.02 -3.28 7.23
CA ILE A 45 -4.64 -2.11 6.46
C ILE A 45 -3.16 -2.24 6.06
N ALA A 46 -2.82 -1.92 4.82
CA ALA A 46 -1.42 -1.82 4.37
C ALA A 46 -0.78 -0.51 4.85
N GLY A 47 0.56 -0.45 4.89
CA GLY A 47 1.23 0.84 5.09
C GLY A 47 1.09 1.69 3.83
N CYS A 48 1.37 3.00 3.93
CA CYS A 48 1.53 3.83 2.73
C CYS A 48 2.66 3.26 1.85
N LEU A 49 2.34 2.96 0.58
CA LEU A 49 3.32 2.54 -0.42
C LEU A 49 4.24 3.72 -0.73
N ARG A 50 5.50 3.43 -1.03
CA ARG A 50 6.53 4.44 -1.27
C ARG A 50 7.40 4.00 -2.43
N THR A 51 7.97 4.98 -3.12
CA THR A 51 9.03 4.71 -4.09
C THR A 51 10.19 3.98 -3.42
N PRO A 52 10.81 3.00 -4.11
CA PRO A 52 11.83 2.15 -3.52
C PRO A 52 13.17 2.90 -3.38
N ALA A 53 13.36 3.57 -2.25
CA ALA A 53 14.62 4.28 -1.93
C ALA A 53 15.51 3.54 -0.91
N GLY A 54 15.01 2.48 -0.25
CA GLY A 54 15.76 1.76 0.78
C GLY A 54 14.99 0.63 1.47
N GLY A 55 15.61 -0.01 2.48
CA GLY A 55 15.06 -1.21 3.12
C GLY A 55 13.73 -1.01 3.88
N SER A 56 13.39 0.22 4.27
CA SER A 56 12.13 0.57 4.95
C SER A 56 11.01 0.97 3.99
N SER A 57 11.33 1.34 2.75
CA SER A 57 10.35 1.62 1.69
C SER A 57 9.66 0.36 1.17
N ARG A 58 10.30 -0.80 1.37
CA ARG A 58 9.75 -2.12 1.05
C ARG A 58 9.00 -2.66 2.25
N GLN A 59 7.70 -2.87 2.09
CA GLN A 59 6.87 -3.44 3.14
C GLN A 59 7.04 -4.96 3.18
N SER A 60 7.11 -5.50 4.39
CA SER A 60 7.07 -6.94 4.62
C SER A 60 5.67 -7.33 5.06
N ILE A 61 5.22 -8.47 4.56
CA ILE A 61 3.97 -9.11 4.96
C ILE A 61 4.33 -10.30 5.85
N LEU A 62 3.58 -10.44 6.93
CA LEU A 62 3.65 -11.59 7.83
C LEU A 62 2.35 -12.39 7.67
N VAL A 63 2.49 -13.67 7.38
CA VAL A 63 1.40 -14.64 7.27
C VAL A 63 1.53 -15.62 8.42
N VAL A 64 0.46 -15.74 9.21
CA VAL A 64 0.37 -16.62 10.38
C VAL A 64 -0.77 -17.61 10.16
N GLU A 65 -0.45 -18.90 10.15
CA GLU A 65 -1.36 -20.03 9.97
C GLU A 65 -1.08 -21.07 11.07
N GLY A 66 -1.63 -20.85 12.27
CA GLY A 66 -1.30 -21.67 13.44
C GLY A 66 0.20 -21.59 13.75
N ASP A 67 0.88 -22.74 13.77
CA ASP A 67 2.33 -22.82 14.00
C ASP A 67 3.16 -22.46 12.77
N LYS A 68 2.54 -22.39 11.59
CA LYS A 68 3.21 -22.01 10.36
C LYS A 68 3.23 -20.48 10.24
N ILE A 69 4.41 -19.89 10.44
CA ILE A 69 4.65 -18.46 10.26
C ILE A 69 5.62 -18.26 9.10
N SER A 70 5.23 -17.43 8.14
CA SER A 70 6.09 -17.03 7.02
C SER A 70 6.04 -15.53 6.81
N SER A 71 7.11 -14.96 6.26
CA SER A 71 7.11 -13.58 5.81
C SER A 71 7.69 -13.45 4.41
N HIS A 72 7.22 -12.45 3.67
CA HIS A 72 7.73 -12.09 2.37
C HIS A 72 7.71 -10.58 2.19
N LEU A 73 8.47 -10.07 1.22
CA LEU A 73 8.27 -8.70 0.77
C LEU A 73 6.97 -8.63 -0.01
N LEU A 74 6.21 -7.55 0.18
CA LEU A 74 5.02 -7.27 -0.63
C LEU A 74 5.43 -7.34 -2.12
N SER A 75 4.80 -8.21 -2.88
CA SER A 75 5.12 -8.40 -4.29
C SER A 75 4.65 -7.22 -5.13
N PRO A 76 5.22 -7.01 -6.34
CA PRO A 76 4.75 -5.97 -7.26
C PRO A 76 3.26 -6.07 -7.57
N ARG A 77 2.74 -7.31 -7.71
CA ARG A 77 1.31 -7.54 -7.96
C ARG A 77 0.46 -7.19 -6.74
N GLU A 78 0.87 -7.56 -5.53
CA GLU A 78 0.15 -7.15 -4.32
C GLU A 78 0.14 -5.61 -4.17
N ALA A 79 1.26 -4.94 -4.44
CA ALA A 79 1.35 -3.47 -4.44
C ALA A 79 0.39 -2.84 -5.46
N ALA A 80 0.35 -3.35 -6.70
CA ALA A 80 -0.57 -2.88 -7.73
C ALA A 80 -2.05 -3.04 -7.33
N ARG A 81 -2.39 -4.19 -6.73
CA ARG A 81 -3.75 -4.45 -6.21
C ARG A 81 -4.14 -3.47 -5.10
N LEU A 82 -3.22 -3.15 -4.18
CA LEU A 82 -3.43 -2.14 -3.14
C LEU A 82 -3.72 -0.75 -3.71
N MET A 83 -3.12 -0.42 -4.86
CA MET A 83 -3.38 0.83 -5.59
C MET A 83 -4.65 0.77 -6.47
N GLY A 84 -5.34 -0.37 -6.48
CA GLY A 84 -6.57 -0.58 -7.26
C GLY A 84 -6.35 -0.84 -8.75
N LEU A 85 -5.14 -1.22 -9.16
CA LEU A 85 -4.87 -1.60 -10.54
C LEU A 85 -5.41 -3.02 -10.82
N PRO A 86 -6.01 -3.26 -11.99
CA PRO A 86 -6.53 -4.57 -12.35
C PRO A 86 -5.39 -5.59 -12.54
N ASP A 87 -5.71 -6.87 -12.41
CA ASP A 87 -4.74 -7.97 -12.63
C ASP A 87 -4.23 -8.01 -14.07
N THR A 88 -4.98 -7.47 -15.03
CA THR A 88 -4.59 -7.32 -16.44
C THR A 88 -3.60 -6.18 -16.67
N TYR A 89 -3.37 -5.29 -15.69
CA TYR A 89 -2.41 -4.20 -15.84
C TYR A 89 -1.00 -4.77 -15.97
N LYS A 90 -0.30 -4.40 -17.04
CA LYS A 90 1.06 -4.86 -17.31
C LYS A 90 2.05 -4.12 -16.43
N LEU A 91 2.65 -4.84 -15.48
CA LEU A 91 3.72 -4.31 -14.65
C LEU A 91 5.08 -4.55 -15.33
N PRO A 92 6.07 -3.68 -15.11
CA PRO A 92 7.46 -3.96 -15.47
C PRO A 92 7.92 -5.30 -14.89
N HIS A 93 8.80 -6.00 -15.61
CA HIS A 93 9.42 -7.23 -15.12
C HIS A 93 10.35 -6.96 -13.94
N ASN A 94 11.01 -5.80 -13.91
CA ASN A 94 11.88 -5.41 -12.81
C ASN A 94 11.05 -5.03 -11.58
N TYR A 95 11.39 -5.62 -10.44
CA TYR A 95 10.72 -5.40 -9.17
C TYR A 95 10.68 -3.91 -8.76
N ASN A 96 11.81 -3.21 -8.86
CA ASN A 96 11.91 -1.81 -8.41
C ASN A 96 11.10 -0.89 -9.32
N ASP A 97 11.09 -1.11 -10.64
CA ASP A 97 10.33 -0.29 -11.58
C ASP A 97 8.82 -0.42 -11.33
N ALA A 98 8.34 -1.64 -11.10
CA ALA A 98 6.95 -1.87 -10.73
C ALA A 98 6.59 -1.23 -9.38
N TYR A 99 7.54 -1.22 -8.44
CA TYR A 99 7.38 -0.53 -7.15
C TYR A 99 7.40 0.99 -7.27
N HIS A 100 8.15 1.56 -8.20
CA HIS A 100 8.10 2.98 -8.50
C HIS A 100 6.69 3.39 -8.95
N ILE A 101 6.08 2.62 -9.86
CA ILE A 101 4.70 2.87 -10.30
C ILE A 101 3.73 2.84 -9.11
N ALA A 102 3.80 1.81 -8.27
CA ALA A 102 2.88 1.68 -7.15
C ALA A 102 3.13 2.71 -6.04
N GLY A 103 4.39 3.13 -5.84
CA GLY A 103 4.81 4.03 -4.77
C GLY A 103 4.69 5.51 -5.09
N ASP A 104 4.80 5.90 -6.37
CA ASP A 104 4.65 7.28 -6.85
C ASP A 104 3.23 7.54 -7.40
N GLY A 105 2.52 6.48 -7.75
CA GLY A 105 1.18 6.55 -8.31
C GLY A 105 0.10 6.95 -7.30
N VAL A 106 -1.10 7.14 -7.84
CA VAL A 106 -2.31 7.47 -7.11
C VAL A 106 -3.31 6.31 -7.14
N VAL A 107 -4.13 6.19 -6.10
CA VAL A 107 -5.09 5.08 -5.96
C VAL A 107 -6.20 5.21 -7.00
N VAL A 108 -6.31 4.23 -7.90
CA VAL A 108 -7.20 4.26 -9.08
C VAL A 108 -8.66 4.52 -8.70
N PRO A 109 -9.28 3.82 -7.72
CA PRO A 109 -10.64 4.11 -7.28
C PRO A 109 -10.86 5.55 -6.81
N VAL A 110 -9.87 6.14 -6.13
CA VAL A 110 -9.96 7.52 -5.63
C VAL A 110 -9.96 8.51 -6.80
N VAL A 111 -9.04 8.33 -7.76
CA VAL A 111 -9.01 9.17 -8.97
C VAL A 111 -10.31 9.04 -9.77
N ARG A 112 -10.84 7.82 -9.92
CA ARG A 112 -12.12 7.61 -10.63
C ARG A 112 -13.29 8.29 -9.92
N HIS A 113 -13.31 8.29 -8.59
CA HIS A 113 -14.30 9.02 -7.81
C HIS A 113 -14.18 10.54 -8.07
N LEU A 114 -12.99 11.12 -7.93
CA LEU A 114 -12.75 12.54 -8.19
C LEU A 114 -13.09 12.94 -9.63
N ALA A 115 -12.73 12.10 -10.60
CA ALA A 115 -13.06 12.34 -12.00
C ALA A 115 -14.56 12.42 -12.23
N ARG A 116 -15.34 11.52 -11.63
CA ARG A 116 -16.80 11.48 -11.81
C ARG A 116 -17.49 12.70 -11.22
N PHE A 117 -17.05 13.15 -10.05
CA PHE A 117 -17.79 14.16 -9.27
C PHE A 117 -17.22 15.57 -9.39
N ILE A 118 -15.98 15.72 -9.85
CA ILE A 118 -15.30 17.02 -9.92
C ILE A 118 -14.83 17.28 -11.35
N PHE A 119 -13.93 16.44 -11.89
CA PHE A 119 -13.24 16.79 -13.13
C PHE A 119 -14.14 16.74 -14.37
N GLU A 120 -14.91 15.66 -14.57
CA GLU A 120 -15.78 15.51 -15.75
C GLU A 120 -16.90 16.56 -15.79
N PRO A 121 -17.60 16.91 -14.68
CA PRO A 121 -18.57 18.00 -14.69
C PRO A 121 -17.94 19.35 -15.08
N VAL A 122 -16.80 19.70 -14.47
CA VAL A 122 -16.11 20.99 -14.75
C VAL A 122 -15.63 21.06 -16.20
N LEU A 123 -15.08 19.97 -16.72
CA LEU A 123 -14.62 19.89 -18.11
C LEU A 123 -15.78 20.01 -19.11
N THR A 124 -16.91 19.35 -18.82
CA THR A 124 -18.11 19.41 -19.66
C THR A 124 -18.63 20.84 -19.76
N GLU A 125 -18.73 21.53 -18.63
CA GLU A 125 -19.22 22.91 -18.60
C GLU A 125 -18.26 23.87 -19.32
N SER A 126 -16.95 23.71 -19.06
CA SER A 126 -15.92 24.50 -19.74
C SER A 126 -15.96 24.31 -21.26
N TYR A 127 -16.17 23.08 -21.72
CA TYR A 127 -16.28 22.76 -23.14
C TYR A 127 -17.52 23.39 -23.78
N ASN A 128 -18.67 23.35 -23.09
CA ASN A 128 -19.92 23.96 -23.56
C ASN A 128 -19.78 25.48 -23.67
N ALA A 129 -19.17 26.14 -22.68
CA ALA A 129 -18.94 27.58 -22.69
C ALA A 129 -18.08 28.02 -23.90
N VAL A 130 -16.97 27.32 -24.16
CA VAL A 130 -16.09 27.61 -25.31
C VAL A 130 -16.79 27.35 -26.64
N SER A 131 -17.58 26.27 -26.73
CA SER A 131 -18.30 25.90 -27.95
C SER A 131 -19.44 26.88 -28.27
N ALA A 132 -20.10 27.43 -27.24
CA ALA A 132 -21.11 28.47 -27.40
C ALA A 132 -20.49 29.78 -27.91
N GLN A 133 -19.34 30.20 -27.38
CA GLN A 133 -18.63 31.39 -27.85
C GLN A 133 -18.19 31.29 -29.32
N LYS A 134 -17.74 30.10 -29.77
CA LYS A 134 -17.34 29.88 -31.17
C LYS A 134 -18.49 29.87 -32.18
N LYS A 135 -19.73 29.66 -31.76
CA LYS A 135 -20.91 29.71 -32.66
C LYS A 135 -21.45 31.13 -32.86
N VAL A 136 -21.05 32.07 -32.00
CA VAL A 136 -21.52 33.46 -32.02
C VAL A 136 -20.54 34.39 -32.75
N ALA A 137 -19.31 33.92 -33.00
CA ALA A 137 -18.31 34.56 -33.87
C ALA A 137 -18.37 33.99 -35.29
#